data_AF-U4UI88-F1
#
_entry.id   AF-U4UI88-F1
#
_cell.length_a   1.000
_cell.length_b   1.000
_cell.length_c   1.000
_cell.angle_alpha   90.00
_cell.angle_beta   90.00
_cell.angle_gamma   90.00
#
_symmetry.space_group_name_H-M   'P 1'
#
loop_
_entity.id
_entity.type
_entity.pdbx_description
1 polymer ?
#
loop_
_entity_poly.entity_id
_entity_poly.type
_entity_poly.pdbx_seq_one_letter_code
_entity_poly.pdbx_strand_id
1 'polypeptide(L)'
;MSNLQLHRGQAVVQLAKTVPDVTIFGLCSKGKHDVLKEATSPIDHLLERGSDYVSEVRKISPDGVDIVLDCLCGEECNKGYNLLKPMGRYVLYGTSNVVTGETKGFFSAARCWWQVDKVSPLKLFDENKSLAGFNLRHLMYQQNGAAHVKQTVEKVFELFQGGKIKPLLDSTWALEDVVEAMQKMHDRKNVGKMILDPSLEPRPKPATPAKGKDKKKQSSEEKKESDEKKEEKKEKDEEKKEKEDKEAITNGTGEPAAEEAEKK
;
A
#
# COMPACT_ATOMS: atom_id res chain seq x y z
N MET A 1 -3.26 0.17 3.18
CA MET A 1 -2.40 -0.31 4.29
C MET A 1 -1.16 0.55 4.57
N SER A 2 -0.80 1.58 3.80
CA SER A 2 0.42 2.39 4.04
C SER A 2 0.34 3.34 5.25
N ASN A 3 -0.85 3.60 5.82
CA ASN A 3 -1.03 4.54 6.95
C ASN A 3 -1.11 3.85 8.31
N LEU A 4 -1.66 2.62 8.34
CA LEU A 4 -1.56 1.74 9.51
C LEU A 4 -0.09 1.42 9.85
N GLN A 5 0.80 1.53 8.86
CA GLN A 5 2.25 1.40 9.04
C GLN A 5 2.89 2.69 9.57
N LEU A 6 2.32 3.86 9.28
CA LEU A 6 2.90 5.15 9.63
C LEU A 6 2.98 5.34 11.14
N HIS A 7 1.90 5.02 11.87
CA HIS A 7 1.89 5.17 13.32
C HIS A 7 2.84 4.19 14.02
N ARG A 8 3.01 2.98 13.48
CA ARG A 8 3.98 2.00 14.00
C ARG A 8 5.41 2.47 13.73
N GLY A 9 5.67 2.96 12.52
CA GLY A 9 6.95 3.53 12.14
C GLY A 9 7.33 4.71 13.03
N GLN A 10 6.41 5.63 13.30
CA GLN A 10 6.64 6.76 14.20
C GLN A 10 6.94 6.32 15.65
N ALA A 11 6.24 5.30 16.17
CA ALA A 11 6.56 4.75 17.49
C ALA A 11 8.00 4.17 17.53
N VAL A 12 8.41 3.45 16.48
CA VAL A 12 9.79 2.95 16.34
C VAL A 12 10.79 4.09 16.30
N VAL A 13 10.53 5.14 15.53
CA VAL A 13 11.42 6.32 15.42
C VAL A 13 11.61 6.97 16.79
N GLN A 14 10.52 7.21 17.51
CA GLN A 14 10.58 7.81 18.84
C GLN A 14 11.37 6.95 19.83
N LEU A 15 11.17 5.63 19.82
CA LEU A 15 11.95 4.70 20.65
C LEU A 15 13.43 4.68 20.26
N ALA A 16 13.74 4.62 18.97
CA ALA A 16 15.12 4.62 18.46
C ALA A 16 15.86 5.91 18.86
N LYS A 17 15.19 7.07 18.82
CA LYS A 17 15.75 8.35 19.26
C LYS A 17 15.98 8.45 20.78
N THR A 18 15.52 7.49 21.58
CA THR A 18 15.92 7.41 23.01
C THR A 18 17.33 6.82 23.20
N VAL A 19 17.91 6.24 22.15
CA VAL A 19 19.26 5.70 22.13
C VAL A 19 20.18 6.69 21.42
N PRO A 20 21.37 7.01 21.98
CA PRO A 20 22.31 7.92 21.32
C PRO A 20 22.83 7.32 20.01
N ASP A 21 23.20 8.19 19.08
CA ASP A 21 23.93 7.85 17.85
C ASP A 21 23.22 6.84 16.92
N VAL A 22 21.89 6.87 16.89
CA VAL A 22 21.08 6.07 15.97
C VAL A 22 20.65 6.87 14.73
N THR A 23 21.11 6.42 13.55
CA THR A 23 20.66 6.90 12.24
C THR A 23 19.44 6.12 11.76
N ILE A 24 18.39 6.82 11.36
CA ILE A 24 17.10 6.22 11.00
C ILE A 24 16.75 6.47 9.53
N PHE A 25 16.55 5.39 8.80
CA PHE A 25 15.98 5.38 7.44
C PHE A 25 14.49 5.02 7.50
N GLY A 26 13.64 5.89 6.97
CA GLY A 26 12.18 5.67 6.95
C GLY A 26 11.63 5.53 5.54
N LEU A 27 10.89 4.45 5.28
CA LEU A 27 10.27 4.19 3.97
C LEU A 27 8.78 4.58 3.96
N CYS A 28 8.44 5.61 3.20
CA CYS A 28 7.05 6.07 3.08
C CYS A 28 6.73 6.66 1.70
N SER A 29 5.44 6.85 1.42
CA SER A 29 4.97 7.51 0.20
C SER A 29 5.32 9.00 0.24
N LYS A 30 5.71 9.59 -0.90
CA LYS A 30 6.12 10.99 -1.03
C LYS A 30 5.18 12.00 -0.38
N GLY A 31 3.86 11.83 -0.54
CA GLY A 31 2.84 12.70 0.05
C GLY A 31 2.78 12.74 1.59
N LYS A 32 3.63 11.98 2.29
CA LYS A 32 3.77 12.03 3.76
C LYS A 32 5.12 12.55 4.22
N HIS A 33 6.05 12.82 3.30
CA HIS A 33 7.40 13.22 3.66
C HIS A 33 7.38 14.51 4.48
N ASP A 34 6.60 15.51 4.05
CA ASP A 34 6.54 16.81 4.73
C ASP A 34 5.99 16.67 6.14
N VAL A 35 4.88 15.96 6.31
CA VAL A 35 4.28 15.69 7.63
C VAL A 35 5.24 14.92 8.55
N LEU A 36 6.07 14.02 8.01
CA LEU A 36 7.03 13.26 8.80
C LEU A 36 8.31 14.03 9.14
N LYS A 37 8.69 15.02 8.33
CA LYS A 37 9.78 15.95 8.65
C LYS A 37 9.40 16.87 9.81
N GLU A 38 8.14 17.28 9.86
CA GLU A 38 7.59 18.14 10.91
C GLU A 38 7.11 17.36 12.15
N ALA A 39 7.22 16.02 12.14
CA ALA A 39 6.83 15.20 13.27
C ALA A 39 7.71 15.48 14.51
N THR A 40 7.16 15.20 15.70
CA THR A 40 7.86 15.39 16.99
C THR A 40 9.24 14.73 17.05
N SER A 41 9.41 13.61 16.35
CA SER A 41 10.71 12.98 16.16
C SER A 41 10.97 12.84 14.65
N PRO A 42 11.83 13.71 14.07
CA PRO A 42 12.12 13.65 12.65
C PRO A 42 12.92 12.38 12.33
N ILE A 43 12.68 11.86 11.12
CA ILE A 43 13.43 10.75 10.53
C ILE A 43 14.62 11.34 9.78
N ASP A 44 15.82 10.79 10.01
CA ASP A 44 17.06 11.34 9.42
C ASP A 44 17.06 11.25 7.89
N HIS A 45 16.63 10.11 7.35
CA HIS A 45 16.56 9.89 5.90
C HIS A 45 15.21 9.29 5.49
N LEU A 46 14.36 10.13 4.89
CA LEU A 46 13.07 9.71 4.33
C LEU A 46 13.26 9.26 2.88
N LEU A 47 12.91 8.00 2.62
CA LEU A 47 13.03 7.36 1.32
C LEU A 47 11.64 7.01 0.77
N GLU A 48 11.49 7.14 -0.55
CA GLU A 48 10.23 6.87 -1.22
C GLU A 48 10.02 5.37 -1.42
N ARG A 49 8.83 4.88 -1.04
CA ARG A 49 8.46 3.49 -1.30
C ARG A 49 8.35 3.22 -2.80
N GLY A 50 8.96 2.12 -3.26
CA GLY A 50 8.96 1.73 -4.68
C GLY A 50 10.13 2.31 -5.48
N SER A 51 10.89 3.24 -4.89
CA SER A 51 12.22 3.63 -5.41
C SER A 51 13.26 2.55 -5.11
N ASP A 52 14.44 2.67 -5.71
CA ASP A 52 15.62 1.87 -5.34
C ASP A 52 16.23 2.39 -4.02
N TYR A 53 15.49 2.20 -2.93
CA TYR A 53 15.92 2.65 -1.61
C TYR A 53 17.18 1.94 -1.12
N VAL A 54 17.50 0.75 -1.64
CA VAL A 54 18.72 0.00 -1.27
C VAL A 54 19.95 0.80 -1.69
N SER A 55 19.95 1.31 -2.92
CA SER A 55 21.00 2.17 -3.42
C SER A 55 21.06 3.50 -2.66
N GLU A 56 19.92 4.13 -2.36
CA GLU A 56 19.89 5.37 -1.58
C GLU A 56 20.45 5.19 -0.15
N VAL A 57 20.13 4.08 0.52
CA VAL A 57 20.72 3.77 1.82
C VAL A 57 22.23 3.58 1.68
N ARG A 58 22.70 2.83 0.67
CA ARG A 58 24.14 2.57 0.47
C ARG A 58 24.95 3.82 0.13
N LYS A 59 24.35 4.87 -0.43
CA LYS A 59 25.03 6.17 -0.61
C LYS A 59 25.41 6.81 0.73
N ILE A 60 24.64 6.55 1.78
CA ILE A 60 24.79 7.16 3.10
C ILE A 60 25.50 6.19 4.06
N SER A 61 25.18 4.91 3.98
CA SER A 61 25.76 3.81 4.76
C SER A 61 26.15 2.66 3.83
N PRO A 62 27.35 2.70 3.22
CA PRO A 62 27.79 1.75 2.19
C PRO A 62 27.70 0.29 2.61
N ASP A 63 28.01 0.01 3.88
CA ASP A 63 27.98 -1.33 4.46
C ASP A 63 26.57 -1.84 4.77
N GLY A 64 25.55 -0.97 4.68
CA GLY A 64 24.16 -1.30 4.95
C GLY A 64 23.67 -0.80 6.31
N VAL A 65 22.78 -1.54 6.97
CA VAL A 65 22.18 -1.17 8.26
C VAL A 65 22.28 -2.28 9.29
N ASP A 66 22.25 -1.89 10.56
CA ASP A 66 22.35 -2.82 11.69
C ASP A 66 21.03 -3.53 11.99
N ILE A 67 19.89 -2.85 11.78
CA ILE A 67 18.55 -3.39 12.04
C ILE A 67 17.61 -3.04 10.89
N VAL A 68 16.87 -4.03 10.41
CA VAL A 68 15.72 -3.85 9.52
C VAL A 68 14.45 -4.30 10.21
N LEU A 69 13.45 -3.41 10.28
CA LEU A 69 12.14 -3.68 10.84
C LEU A 69 11.11 -3.73 9.71
N ASP A 70 10.68 -4.93 9.32
CA ASP A 70 9.75 -5.14 8.23
C ASP A 70 8.30 -5.37 8.70
N CYS A 71 7.37 -4.61 8.13
CA CYS A 71 5.92 -4.73 8.36
C CYS A 71 5.14 -5.20 7.12
N LEU A 72 5.82 -5.54 6.03
CA LEU A 72 5.26 -5.83 4.72
C LEU A 72 5.24 -7.34 4.41
N CYS A 73 6.32 -8.09 4.65
CA CYS A 73 6.67 -9.36 3.98
C CYS A 73 6.81 -9.23 2.45
N GLY A 74 7.36 -10.30 1.87
CA GLY A 74 7.45 -10.55 0.44
C GLY A 74 8.82 -10.12 -0.10
N GLU A 75 8.80 -9.42 -1.22
CA GLU A 75 10.02 -9.01 -1.93
C GLU A 75 10.94 -8.12 -1.10
N GLU A 76 10.35 -7.38 -0.16
CA GLU A 76 11.06 -6.50 0.77
C GLU A 76 11.94 -7.28 1.77
N CYS A 77 11.64 -8.56 2.02
CA CYS A 77 12.45 -9.41 2.89
C CYS A 77 13.86 -9.60 2.33
N ASN A 78 13.98 -9.97 1.05
CA ASN A 78 15.29 -10.17 0.43
C ASN A 78 16.09 -8.87 0.33
N LYS A 79 15.44 -7.75 -0.01
CA LYS A 79 16.09 -6.43 -0.07
C LYS A 79 16.60 -6.01 1.31
N GLY A 80 15.74 -6.09 2.33
CA GLY A 80 16.09 -5.76 3.71
C GLY A 80 17.20 -6.66 4.26
N TYR A 81 17.13 -7.96 4.03
CA TYR A 81 18.15 -8.92 4.45
C TYR A 81 19.53 -8.63 3.80
N ASN A 82 19.55 -8.36 2.50
CA ASN A 82 20.79 -8.04 1.78
C ASN A 82 21.34 -6.65 2.15
N LEU A 83 20.53 -5.79 2.76
CA LEU A 83 20.95 -4.49 3.28
C LEU A 83 21.56 -4.59 4.68
N LEU A 84 21.53 -5.75 5.34
CA LEU A 84 22.15 -5.90 6.66
C LEU A 84 23.68 -5.92 6.59
N LYS A 85 24.30 -5.22 7.54
CA LYS A 85 25.70 -5.39 7.91
C LYS A 85 25.95 -6.78 8.53
N PRO A 86 27.21 -7.24 8.64
CA PRO A 86 27.56 -8.31 9.57
C PRO A 86 27.05 -7.99 10.99
N MET A 87 26.57 -9.01 11.70
CA MET A 87 25.84 -8.93 12.98
C MET A 87 24.48 -8.22 12.91
N GLY A 88 24.02 -7.86 11.71
CA GLY A 88 22.74 -7.19 11.51
C GLY A 88 21.54 -8.11 11.78
N ARG A 89 20.42 -7.49 12.15
CA ARG A 89 19.16 -8.19 12.46
C ARG A 89 18.01 -7.71 11.61
N TYR A 90 17.35 -8.65 10.94
CA TYR A 90 16.07 -8.43 10.29
C TYR A 90 14.95 -8.95 11.19
N VAL A 91 13.93 -8.13 11.43
CA VAL A 91 12.75 -8.50 12.24
C VAL A 91 11.48 -8.28 11.42
N LEU A 92 10.80 -9.37 11.08
CA LEU A 92 9.45 -9.33 10.51
C LEU A 92 8.42 -9.19 11.63
N TYR A 93 7.66 -8.10 11.65
CA TYR A 93 6.61 -7.86 12.65
C TYR A 93 5.24 -7.53 12.06
N GLY A 94 5.09 -7.69 10.73
CA GLY A 94 3.82 -7.55 10.06
C GLY A 94 3.82 -8.14 8.65
N THR A 95 2.66 -8.60 8.20
CA THR A 95 2.46 -9.23 6.88
C THR A 95 1.50 -8.40 6.04
N SER A 96 1.66 -7.07 6.03
CA SER A 96 0.68 -6.18 5.40
C SER A 96 0.48 -6.47 3.90
N ASN A 97 1.46 -7.01 3.18
CA ASN A 97 1.31 -7.39 1.78
C ASN A 97 0.53 -8.71 1.57
N VAL A 98 0.40 -9.55 2.60
CA VAL A 98 -0.31 -10.84 2.52
C VAL A 98 -1.83 -10.65 2.71
N VAL A 99 -2.23 -9.60 3.42
CA VAL A 99 -3.64 -9.36 3.81
C VAL A 99 -4.40 -8.48 2.79
N THR A 100 -3.76 -8.03 1.70
CA THR A 100 -4.34 -7.07 0.73
C THR A 100 -5.22 -7.66 -0.38
N GLY A 101 -5.53 -8.95 -0.39
CA GLY A 101 -6.35 -9.54 -1.45
C GLY A 101 -7.43 -10.48 -0.92
N GLU A 102 -8.68 -10.03 -0.92
CA GLU A 102 -9.87 -10.85 -0.58
C GLU A 102 -10.02 -12.09 -1.49
N THR A 103 -9.26 -12.19 -2.59
CA THR A 103 -9.24 -13.34 -3.50
C THR A 103 -7.83 -13.87 -3.83
N LYS A 104 -6.76 -13.34 -3.23
CA LYS A 104 -5.34 -13.70 -3.53
C LYS A 104 -4.57 -14.32 -2.35
N GLY A 105 -5.25 -14.68 -1.26
CA GLY A 105 -4.64 -15.09 0.01
C GLY A 105 -3.67 -16.27 -0.10
N PHE A 106 -3.97 -17.29 -0.91
CA PHE A 106 -3.12 -18.48 -1.02
C PHE A 106 -1.87 -18.24 -1.88
N PHE A 107 -2.01 -17.63 -3.06
CA PHE A 107 -0.87 -17.36 -3.97
C PHE A 107 0.12 -16.34 -3.40
N SER A 108 -0.39 -15.28 -2.74
CA SER A 108 0.47 -14.29 -2.10
C SER A 108 1.18 -14.84 -0.85
N ALA A 109 0.51 -15.71 -0.08
CA ALA A 109 1.12 -16.44 1.02
C ALA A 109 2.18 -17.42 0.53
N ALA A 110 1.90 -18.22 -0.51
CA ALA A 110 2.86 -19.13 -1.12
C ALA A 110 4.08 -18.39 -1.71
N ARG A 111 3.89 -17.21 -2.31
CA ARG A 111 5.00 -16.35 -2.78
C ARG A 111 5.84 -15.80 -1.62
N CYS A 112 5.22 -15.32 -0.53
CA CYS A 112 5.94 -14.88 0.68
C CYS A 112 6.68 -16.08 1.30
N TRP A 113 6.08 -17.28 1.36
CA TRP A 113 6.72 -18.52 1.84
C TRP A 113 7.95 -18.89 1.00
N TRP A 114 7.79 -19.00 -0.33
CA TRP A 114 8.90 -19.32 -1.25
C TRP A 114 10.06 -18.31 -1.21
N GLN A 115 9.77 -17.04 -0.90
CA GLN A 115 10.81 -16.02 -0.78
C GLN A 115 11.52 -16.04 0.58
N VAL A 116 10.83 -16.44 1.65
CA VAL A 116 11.40 -16.64 2.98
C VAL A 116 12.22 -17.93 3.03
N ASP A 117 11.79 -18.99 2.33
CA ASP A 117 12.53 -20.26 2.21
C ASP A 117 13.94 -20.12 1.60
N LYS A 118 14.23 -18.99 0.97
CA LYS A 118 15.57 -18.69 0.44
C LYS A 118 16.59 -18.29 1.51
N VAL A 119 16.17 -17.98 2.73
CA VAL A 119 17.09 -17.63 3.83
C VAL A 119 17.40 -18.88 4.63
N SER A 120 18.44 -19.61 4.23
CA SER A 120 18.86 -20.83 4.92
C SER A 120 19.68 -20.52 6.19
N PRO A 121 19.64 -21.38 7.22
CA PRO A 121 20.48 -21.23 8.40
C PRO A 121 21.99 -21.19 8.10
N LEU A 122 22.45 -21.90 7.07
CA LEU A 122 23.85 -21.86 6.62
C LEU A 122 24.23 -20.47 6.12
N LYS A 123 23.36 -19.83 5.33
CA LYS A 123 23.58 -18.45 4.86
C LYS A 123 23.65 -17.46 6.03
N LEU A 124 22.80 -17.63 7.05
CA LEU A 124 22.83 -16.81 8.26
C LEU A 124 24.15 -16.96 9.02
N PHE A 125 24.65 -18.19 9.14
CA PHE A 125 25.94 -18.50 9.76
C PHE A 125 27.10 -17.87 8.98
N ASP A 126 27.17 -18.08 7.67
CA ASP A 126 28.26 -17.58 6.82
C ASP A 126 28.30 -16.04 6.77
N GLU A 127 27.13 -15.39 6.69
CA GLU A 127 27.05 -13.92 6.59
C GLU A 127 27.02 -13.22 7.96
N ASN A 128 27.02 -13.98 9.07
CA ASN A 128 26.88 -13.46 10.43
C ASN A 128 25.62 -12.60 10.63
N LYS A 129 24.45 -13.05 10.16
CA LYS A 129 23.19 -12.29 10.23
C LYS A 129 22.12 -13.03 11.02
N SER A 130 21.15 -12.27 11.55
CA SER A 130 19.99 -12.82 12.24
C SER A 130 18.68 -12.48 11.53
N LEU A 131 17.80 -13.48 11.38
CA LEU A 131 16.43 -13.32 10.90
C LEU A 131 15.47 -13.68 12.05
N ALA A 132 14.56 -12.78 12.39
CA ALA A 132 13.58 -12.98 13.46
C ALA A 132 12.16 -12.62 13.02
N GLY A 133 11.18 -13.25 13.67
CA GLY A 133 9.76 -12.92 13.54
C GLY A 133 9.19 -12.46 14.89
N PHE A 134 8.29 -11.48 14.87
CA PHE A 134 7.62 -10.99 16.06
C PHE A 134 6.11 -10.85 15.82
N ASN A 135 5.31 -11.55 16.63
CA ASN A 135 3.87 -11.44 16.61
C ASN A 135 3.36 -11.25 18.05
N LEU A 136 3.00 -10.01 18.38
CA LEU A 136 2.55 -9.64 19.72
C LEU A 136 1.32 -10.45 20.17
N ARG A 137 0.37 -10.70 19.26
CA ARG A 137 -0.85 -11.45 19.59
C ARG A 137 -0.52 -12.89 19.99
N HIS A 138 0.33 -13.56 19.23
CA HIS A 138 0.73 -14.94 19.53
C HIS A 138 1.54 -15.00 20.82
N LEU A 139 2.48 -14.06 21.00
CA LEU A 139 3.27 -13.98 22.22
C LEU A 139 2.38 -13.82 23.46
N MET A 140 1.40 -12.91 23.42
CA MET A 140 0.50 -12.66 24.54
C MET A 140 -0.43 -13.83 24.84
N TYR A 141 -1.10 -14.37 23.82
CA TYR A 141 -2.27 -15.25 24.03
C TYR A 141 -2.03 -16.72 23.73
N GLN A 142 -0.96 -17.07 23.01
CA GLN A 142 -0.68 -18.46 22.59
C GLN A 142 0.63 -19.01 23.16
N GLN A 143 1.53 -18.15 23.63
CA GLN A 143 2.87 -18.53 24.09
C GLN A 143 3.13 -18.15 25.55
N ASN A 144 2.07 -17.87 26.32
CA ASN A 144 2.14 -17.51 27.73
C ASN A 144 3.07 -16.31 28.04
N GLY A 145 3.25 -15.39 27.08
CA GLY A 145 4.14 -14.24 27.17
C GLY A 145 3.52 -12.99 27.81
N ALA A 146 2.30 -13.09 28.35
CA ALA A 146 1.56 -11.94 28.88
C ALA A 146 2.32 -11.17 29.97
N ALA A 147 3.00 -11.87 30.90
CA ALA A 147 3.79 -11.24 31.95
C ALA A 147 4.97 -10.44 31.39
N HIS A 148 5.68 -11.01 30.40
CA HIS A 148 6.80 -10.33 29.74
C HIS A 148 6.33 -9.11 28.94
N VAL A 149 5.20 -9.23 28.25
CA VAL A 149 4.59 -8.10 27.53
C VAL A 149 4.17 -7.00 28.50
N LYS A 150 3.55 -7.35 29.64
CA LYS A 150 3.19 -6.37 30.68
C LYS A 150 4.40 -5.58 31.15
N GLN A 151 5.49 -6.24 31.51
CA GLN A 151 6.75 -5.59 31.92
C GLN A 151 7.32 -4.69 30.83
N THR A 152 7.21 -5.10 29.56
CA THR A 152 7.67 -4.28 28.42
C THR A 152 6.79 -3.04 28.26
N VAL A 153 5.47 -3.18 28.40
CA VAL A 153 4.51 -2.08 28.32
C VAL A 153 4.71 -1.08 29.47
N GLU A 154 5.04 -1.54 30.68
CA GLU A 154 5.38 -0.67 31.81
C GLU A 154 6.56 0.25 31.49
N LYS A 155 7.63 -0.27 30.86
CA LYS A 155 8.77 0.55 30.39
C LYS A 155 8.35 1.58 29.34
N VAL A 156 7.45 1.21 28.43
CA VAL A 156 6.90 2.16 27.44
C VAL A 156 6.10 3.27 28.14
N PHE A 157 5.34 2.95 29.18
CA PHE A 157 4.63 3.95 29.99
C PHE A 157 5.59 4.87 30.75
N GLU A 158 6.69 4.36 31.28
CA GLU A 158 7.72 5.20 31.91
C GLU A 158 8.30 6.22 30.92
N LEU A 159 8.61 5.78 29.68
CA LEU A 159 9.06 6.68 28.62
C LEU A 159 8.01 7.73 28.27
N PHE A 160 6.73 7.33 28.23
CA PHE A 160 5.61 8.24 27.95
C PHE A 160 5.43 9.27 29.07
N GLN A 161 5.40 8.84 30.33
CA GLN A 161 5.27 9.72 31.49
C GLN A 161 6.46 10.67 31.61
N GLY A 162 7.66 10.20 31.26
CA GLY A 162 8.87 11.04 31.17
C GLY A 162 8.92 11.96 29.96
N GLY A 163 7.87 12.00 29.11
CA GLY A 163 7.79 12.87 27.93
C GLY A 163 8.74 12.50 26.79
N LYS A 164 9.42 11.35 26.86
CA LYS A 164 10.39 10.90 25.85
C LYS A 164 9.73 10.38 24.58
N ILE A 165 8.49 9.89 24.70
CA ILE A 165 7.68 9.45 23.57
C ILE A 165 6.29 10.09 23.65
N LYS A 166 5.71 10.41 22.51
CA LYS A 166 4.38 11.02 22.36
C LYS A 166 3.61 10.31 21.24
N PRO A 167 2.49 9.64 21.55
CA PRO A 167 1.65 9.01 20.54
C PRO A 167 1.20 10.01 19.48
N LEU A 168 1.44 9.69 18.21
CA LEU A 168 0.94 10.49 17.08
C LEU A 168 -0.53 10.16 16.85
N LEU A 169 -1.41 11.05 17.29
CA LEU A 169 -2.85 10.97 17.06
C LEU A 169 -3.22 11.69 15.75
N ASP A 170 -3.97 11.02 14.89
CA ASP A 170 -4.47 11.59 13.64
C ASP A 170 -5.83 12.29 13.85
N SER A 171 -6.78 11.59 14.47
CA SER A 171 -8.14 12.08 14.67
C SER A 171 -8.90 11.24 15.68
N THR A 172 -9.81 11.88 16.40
CA THR A 172 -10.77 11.24 17.30
C THR A 172 -12.18 11.37 16.70
N TRP A 173 -12.96 10.29 16.78
CA TRP A 173 -14.29 10.17 16.20
C TRP A 173 -15.28 9.63 17.22
N ALA A 174 -16.53 10.06 17.12
CA ALA A 174 -17.63 9.41 17.82
C ALA A 174 -17.86 7.99 17.26
N LEU A 175 -18.55 7.15 18.01
CA LEU A 175 -18.85 5.78 17.58
C LEU A 175 -19.75 5.76 16.34
N GLU A 176 -20.65 6.73 16.25
CA GLU A 176 -21.61 6.92 15.17
C GLU A 176 -20.93 7.35 13.85
N ASP A 177 -19.74 7.95 13.93
CA ASP A 177 -18.95 8.40 12.78
C ASP A 177 -17.95 7.33 12.30
N VAL A 178 -18.13 6.07 12.73
CA VAL A 178 -17.21 4.97 12.40
C VAL A 178 -17.10 4.74 10.89
N VAL A 179 -18.16 5.01 10.12
CA VAL A 179 -18.15 4.83 8.66
C VAL A 179 -17.19 5.82 8.01
N GLU A 180 -17.25 7.09 8.39
CA GLU A 180 -16.37 8.16 7.94
C GLU A 180 -14.93 7.93 8.42
N ALA A 181 -14.75 7.48 9.66
CA ALA A 181 -13.45 7.10 10.19
C ALA A 181 -12.83 5.94 9.40
N MET A 182 -13.61 4.90 9.10
CA MET A 182 -13.18 3.77 8.27
C MET A 182 -12.89 4.23 6.83
N GLN A 183 -13.67 5.15 6.28
CA GLN A 183 -13.43 5.71 4.95
C GLN A 183 -12.10 6.49 4.92
N LYS A 184 -11.81 7.35 5.89
CA LYS A 184 -10.52 8.08 5.97
C LYS A 184 -9.34 7.10 6.06
N MET A 185 -9.50 6.01 6.80
CA MET A 185 -8.49 4.95 6.92
C MET A 185 -8.32 4.19 5.58
N HIS A 186 -9.42 3.87 4.90
CA HIS A 186 -9.44 3.19 3.62
C HIS A 186 -8.80 4.05 2.51
N ASP A 187 -9.16 5.33 2.46
CA ASP A 187 -8.61 6.36 1.58
C ASP A 187 -7.13 6.66 1.86
N ARG A 188 -6.58 6.15 2.97
CA ARG A 188 -5.19 6.37 3.36
C ARG A 188 -4.89 7.86 3.54
N LYS A 189 -5.79 8.59 4.18
CA LYS A 189 -5.60 10.00 4.55
C LYS A 189 -5.16 10.19 6.01
N ASN A 190 -5.17 9.15 6.84
CA ASN A 190 -4.79 9.26 8.25
C ASN A 190 -3.27 9.32 8.48
N VAL A 191 -2.79 10.27 9.28
CA VAL A 191 -1.39 10.39 9.70
C VAL A 191 -1.31 10.16 11.20
N GLY A 192 -1.10 8.90 11.59
CA GLY A 192 -1.09 8.49 12.99
C GLY A 192 -2.29 7.62 13.36
N LYS A 193 -2.53 7.53 14.67
CA LYS A 193 -3.58 6.69 15.26
C LYS A 193 -4.93 7.39 15.22
N MET A 194 -5.94 6.70 14.70
CA MET A 194 -7.33 7.11 14.80
C MET A 194 -7.95 6.50 16.05
N ILE A 195 -8.73 7.28 16.79
CA ILE A 195 -9.38 6.90 18.04
C ILE A 195 -10.90 6.98 17.86
N LEU A 196 -11.61 5.96 18.33
CA LEU A 196 -13.05 6.05 18.57
C LEU A 196 -13.23 6.36 20.05
N ASP A 197 -13.93 7.44 20.34
CA ASP A 197 -14.23 7.89 21.68
C ASP A 197 -15.74 7.81 21.92
N PRO A 198 -16.20 6.90 22.79
CA PRO A 198 -17.62 6.72 23.07
C PRO A 198 -18.26 7.91 23.79
N SER A 199 -17.47 8.90 24.25
CA SER A 199 -17.97 10.11 24.90
C SER A 199 -18.19 11.29 23.94
N LEU A 200 -17.78 11.19 22.68
CA LEU A 200 -17.97 12.25 21.69
C LEU A 200 -19.35 12.21 21.05
N GLU A 201 -19.91 13.39 20.80
CA GLU A 201 -21.10 13.53 19.96
C GLU A 201 -20.76 13.40 18.47
N PRO A 202 -21.68 12.86 17.64
CA PRO A 202 -21.48 12.72 16.21
C PRO A 202 -21.27 14.06 15.52
N ARG A 203 -20.41 14.08 14.51
CA ARG A 203 -20.18 15.29 13.71
C ARG A 203 -21.46 15.67 12.95
N PRO A 204 -21.75 16.97 12.77
CA PRO A 204 -22.87 17.40 11.94
C PRO A 204 -22.68 16.85 10.53
N LYS A 205 -23.57 15.95 10.10
CA LYS A 205 -23.54 15.45 8.73
C LYS A 205 -23.87 16.64 7.81
N PRO A 206 -23.10 16.86 6.73
CA PRO A 206 -23.46 17.87 5.75
C PRO A 206 -24.89 17.55 5.29
N ALA A 207 -25.78 18.53 5.43
CA ALA A 207 -27.16 18.38 5.00
C ALA A 207 -27.13 17.93 3.55
N THR A 208 -27.59 16.70 3.30
CA THR A 208 -27.83 16.24 1.93
C THR A 208 -28.75 17.29 1.33
N PRO A 209 -28.36 18.01 0.25
CA PRO A 209 -29.30 18.90 -0.40
C PRO A 209 -30.53 18.06 -0.71
N ALA A 210 -31.67 18.46 -0.16
CA ALA A 210 -32.94 17.80 -0.39
C ALA A 210 -33.03 17.59 -1.90
N LYS A 211 -33.21 16.33 -2.33
CA LYS A 211 -33.46 16.00 -3.73
C LYS A 211 -34.77 16.70 -4.09
N GLY A 212 -34.65 17.95 -4.53
CA GLY A 212 -35.73 18.75 -5.07
C GLY A 212 -36.34 17.98 -6.23
N LYS A 213 -37.65 17.91 -6.24
CA LYS A 213 -38.50 17.22 -7.22
C LYS A 213 -38.44 17.85 -8.63
N ASP A 214 -37.29 18.36 -9.08
CA ASP A 214 -37.16 19.04 -10.38
C ASP A 214 -36.35 18.25 -11.43
N LYS A 215 -35.91 17.03 -11.13
CA LYS A 215 -35.29 16.14 -12.14
C LYS A 215 -36.26 15.38 -13.04
N LYS A 216 -37.56 15.72 -13.04
CA LYS A 216 -38.56 15.10 -13.93
C LYS A 216 -38.85 15.92 -15.19
N LYS A 217 -38.29 17.13 -15.34
CA LYS A 217 -38.48 17.97 -16.56
C LYS A 217 -37.28 18.00 -17.51
N GLN A 218 -36.05 17.73 -17.04
CA GLN A 218 -34.88 17.70 -17.93
C GLN A 218 -34.67 16.36 -18.66
N SER A 219 -35.26 15.26 -18.18
CA SER A 219 -35.13 13.95 -18.86
C SER A 219 -36.03 13.78 -20.10
N SER A 220 -36.91 14.76 -20.40
CA SER A 220 -37.78 14.73 -21.57
C SER A 220 -37.26 15.55 -22.76
N GLU A 221 -36.33 16.49 -22.54
CA GLU A 221 -35.75 17.29 -23.63
C GLU A 221 -34.49 16.63 -24.22
N GLU A 222 -33.58 16.09 -23.39
CA GLU A 222 -32.36 15.42 -23.89
C GLU A 222 -32.64 14.12 -24.65
N LYS A 223 -33.78 13.46 -24.41
CA LYS A 223 -34.16 12.23 -25.14
C LYS A 223 -34.64 12.51 -26.57
N LYS A 224 -35.22 13.68 -26.84
CA LYS A 224 -35.67 14.06 -28.19
C LYS A 224 -34.51 14.43 -29.11
N GLU A 225 -33.50 15.13 -28.57
CA GLU A 225 -32.31 15.52 -29.33
C GLU A 225 -31.39 14.33 -29.67
N SER A 226 -31.41 13.27 -28.86
CA SER A 226 -30.59 12.07 -29.10
C SER A 226 -31.16 11.10 -30.13
N ASP A 227 -32.49 11.10 -30.34
CA ASP A 227 -33.13 10.23 -31.33
C ASP A 227 -33.08 10.85 -32.75
N GLU A 228 -33.23 12.17 -32.90
CA GLU A 228 -33.10 12.86 -34.20
C GLU A 228 -31.67 12.75 -34.78
N LYS A 229 -30.62 12.82 -33.93
CA LYS A 229 -29.23 12.65 -34.36
C LYS A 229 -28.86 11.22 -34.75
N LYS A 230 -29.67 10.23 -34.40
CA LYS A 230 -29.42 8.81 -34.69
C LYS A 230 -30.05 8.38 -36.02
N GLU A 231 -31.13 9.03 -36.44
CA GLU A 231 -31.75 8.80 -37.77
C GLU A 231 -30.93 9.45 -38.88
N GLU A 232 -30.45 10.70 -38.73
CA GLU A 232 -29.61 11.36 -39.74
C GLU A 232 -28.26 10.68 -40.00
N LYS A 233 -27.74 9.92 -39.02
CA LYS A 233 -26.47 9.19 -39.16
C LYS A 233 -26.64 7.84 -39.84
N LYS A 234 -27.85 7.27 -39.83
CA LYS A 234 -28.16 6.00 -40.49
C LYS A 234 -28.38 6.17 -41.99
N GLU A 235 -29.04 7.25 -42.41
CA GLU A 235 -29.22 7.56 -43.85
C GLU A 235 -27.90 7.87 -44.57
N LYS A 236 -26.94 8.52 -43.89
CA LYS A 236 -25.62 8.83 -44.48
C LYS A 236 -24.68 7.64 -44.63
N ASP A 237 -24.84 6.58 -43.82
CA ASP A 237 -24.03 5.37 -43.92
C ASP A 237 -24.59 4.38 -44.96
N GLU A 238 -25.90 4.40 -45.25
CA GLU A 238 -26.49 3.60 -46.34
C GLU A 238 -26.17 4.19 -47.73
N GLU A 239 -26.12 5.52 -47.88
CA GLU A 239 -25.77 6.19 -49.15
C GLU A 239 -24.29 6.02 -49.56
N LYS A 240 -23.41 5.74 -48.57
CA LYS A 240 -21.98 5.46 -48.82
C LYS A 240 -21.74 4.02 -49.26
N LYS A 241 -22.54 3.07 -48.79
CA LYS A 241 -22.41 1.64 -49.13
C LYS A 241 -22.84 1.34 -50.57
N GLU A 242 -23.87 2.02 -51.07
CA GLU A 242 -24.29 1.85 -52.48
C GLU A 242 -23.33 2.45 -53.52
N LYS A 243 -22.41 3.35 -53.11
CA LYS A 243 -21.40 3.93 -53.99
C LYS A 243 -20.12 3.10 -54.09
N GLU A 244 -19.72 2.38 -53.03
CA GLU A 244 -18.55 1.49 -53.08
C GLU A 244 -18.82 0.18 -53.84
N ASP A 245 -20.04 -0.36 -53.80
CA ASP A 245 -20.37 -1.62 -54.50
C ASP A 245 -20.49 -1.47 -56.04
N LYS A 246 -20.52 -0.24 -56.57
CA LYS A 246 -20.60 0.03 -58.03
C LYS A 246 -19.24 0.25 -58.71
N GLU A 247 -18.13 0.41 -57.96
CA GLU A 247 -16.79 0.61 -58.53
C GLU A 247 -15.91 -0.66 -58.55
N ALA A 248 -16.35 -1.77 -57.96
CA ALA A 248 -15.55 -3.01 -57.88
C ALA A 248 -15.80 -4.05 -58.99
N ILE A 249 -16.67 -3.78 -59.97
CA ILE A 249 -16.97 -4.69 -61.09
C ILE A 249 -16.42 -4.13 -62.40
N THR A 250 -15.10 -4.01 -62.55
CA THR A 250 -14.41 -4.10 -63.86
C THR A 250 -12.91 -4.35 -63.66
N ASN A 251 -12.37 -5.34 -64.40
CA ASN A 251 -10.98 -5.82 -64.48
C ASN A 251 -10.61 -6.91 -63.44
N GLY A 252 -10.28 -8.16 -63.76
CA GLY A 252 -10.10 -8.87 -65.03
C GLY A 252 -9.46 -10.25 -64.76
N THR A 253 -10.07 -11.30 -65.33
CA THR A 253 -9.48 -12.55 -65.90
C THR A 253 -8.14 -13.11 -65.39
N GLY A 254 -8.14 -14.42 -65.07
CA GLY A 254 -6.95 -15.29 -65.14
C GLY A 254 -7.08 -16.61 -64.35
N GLU A 255 -7.36 -17.72 -65.06
CA GLU A 255 -7.43 -19.11 -64.56
C GLU A 255 -6.05 -19.76 -64.26
N PRO A 256 -6.01 -20.98 -63.66
CA PRO A 256 -4.93 -21.50 -62.81
C PRO A 256 -4.09 -22.64 -63.42
N ALA A 257 -3.01 -23.04 -62.74
CA ALA A 257 -2.31 -24.35 -62.70
C ALA A 257 -0.94 -24.13 -62.02
N ALA A 258 -0.20 -25.03 -61.39
CA ALA A 258 -0.32 -26.37 -60.82
C ALA A 258 1.08 -26.66 -60.23
N GLU A 259 1.15 -27.57 -59.24
CA GLU A 259 2.25 -28.52 -59.01
C GLU A 259 3.66 -28.11 -58.50
N GLU A 260 4.07 -28.90 -57.50
CA GLU A 260 5.38 -29.53 -57.28
C GLU A 260 6.56 -28.85 -56.53
N ALA A 261 6.96 -29.57 -55.47
CA ALA A 261 8.30 -30.09 -55.18
C ALA A 261 9.42 -29.24 -54.50
N GLU A 262 9.83 -29.81 -53.35
CA GLU A 262 11.22 -30.07 -52.90
C GLU A 262 12.18 -28.98 -52.39
N LYS A 263 12.84 -29.38 -51.28
CA LYS A 263 14.22 -29.07 -50.83
C LYS A 263 14.47 -27.63 -50.38
N LYS A 264 14.96 -27.37 -49.17
CA LYS A 264 16.05 -28.00 -48.41
C LYS A 264 15.97 -27.60 -46.95
#